data_AF-R9AH35-F1
#
_entry.id   AF-R9AH35-F1
#
_cell.length_a   1.000
_cell.length_b   1.000
_cell.length_c   1.000
_cell.angle_alpha   90.00
_cell.angle_beta   90.00
_cell.angle_gamma   90.00
#
_symmetry.space_group_name_H-M   'P 1'
#
loop_
_entity.id
_entity.type
_entity.pdbx_description
1 polymer ?
#
loop_
_entity_poly.entity_id
_entity_poly.type
_entity_poly.pdbx_seq_one_letter_code
_entity_poly.pdbx_strand_id
1 'polypeptide(L)'
;MSNSFAKILQRSKFASYDPAIAQTYTASRAQRQRGEYGFKRGVIGGESIRVKSQDNELGAVDYSNTTGDAKVVQRISDMRVPVHGVSSAVAPYSSYSDSNSSSSAPPSAKHTHDNPDSPLASLSTRPDIEAMSADEFRRYVARLHERRPAFRSFLGKLAGERAAAVAAMRGQKSEGGQDGKLNTHTPVDLYAAAQTDAYTYQQFLKQEQRKRVDEQRGQVLVSNMHANGGLRYSHPSPIESARLTPPLPGRILPHSPTTRNFANRQKKPIALAGLVATTDMSNLHNMAATDFAGAKDSTSARRDEKAGTANFRVVEKASVGKVPRVVHNHSGKNTLEGAFIHLDVVEAGSLEKMHHFATAFPIGSPEYVSTFEKDKPSGRSRPTGFLVGAQDLPLYQKKRMNRDGENATRISEMMKAARG
;
A
#
# COMPACT_ATOMS: atom_id res chain seq x y z
N MET A 1 -20.38 35.99 21.53
CA MET A 1 -20.83 34.83 22.33
C MET A 1 -21.31 33.73 21.38
N SER A 2 -20.61 32.60 21.31
CA SER A 2 -21.05 31.46 20.49
C SER A 2 -22.34 30.88 21.07
N ASN A 3 -23.42 30.88 20.29
CA ASN A 3 -24.71 30.30 20.67
C ASN A 3 -24.55 28.83 21.12
N SER A 4 -25.13 28.46 22.27
CA SER A 4 -25.04 27.10 22.85
C SER A 4 -25.45 26.03 21.85
N PHE A 5 -26.48 26.31 21.05
CA PHE A 5 -26.95 25.41 19.99
C PHE A 5 -25.88 25.11 18.94
N ALA A 6 -25.11 26.13 18.51
CA ALA A 6 -24.05 25.94 17.51
C ALA A 6 -22.94 25.00 18.03
N LYS A 7 -22.62 25.08 19.34
CA LYS A 7 -21.67 24.14 19.97
C LYS A 7 -22.18 22.71 20.00
N ILE A 8 -23.48 22.52 20.27
CA ILE A 8 -24.10 21.19 20.24
C ILE A 8 -24.11 20.64 18.82
N LEU A 9 -24.47 21.48 17.83
CA LEU A 9 -24.46 21.09 16.42
C LEU A 9 -23.06 20.67 15.96
N GLN A 10 -22.02 21.44 16.30
CA GLN A 10 -20.62 21.10 16.00
C GLN A 10 -20.16 19.77 16.60
N ARG A 11 -20.73 19.36 17.75
CA ARG A 11 -20.41 18.09 18.42
C ARG A 11 -21.33 16.93 18.01
N SER A 12 -22.37 17.20 17.25
CA SER A 12 -23.32 16.19 16.82
C SER A 12 -22.66 15.21 15.84
N LYS A 13 -23.14 13.96 15.81
CA LYS A 13 -22.73 12.97 14.79
C LYS A 13 -23.10 13.41 13.37
N PHE A 14 -24.06 14.31 13.25
CA PHE A 14 -24.43 14.90 11.97
C PHE A 14 -23.34 15.84 11.44
N ALA A 15 -22.62 16.57 12.31
CA ALA A 15 -21.53 17.45 11.90
C ALA A 15 -20.28 16.69 11.42
N SER A 16 -20.16 15.39 11.70
CA SER A 16 -19.10 14.57 11.11
C SER A 16 -19.40 14.14 9.66
N TYR A 17 -20.60 14.42 9.14
CA TYR A 17 -20.94 14.14 7.75
C TYR A 17 -20.17 15.09 6.83
N ASP A 18 -19.36 14.51 5.96
CA ASP A 18 -18.68 15.19 4.87
C ASP A 18 -18.92 14.39 3.58
N PRO A 19 -19.63 14.94 2.57
CA PRO A 19 -19.89 14.22 1.32
C PRO A 19 -18.61 13.91 0.53
N ALA A 20 -17.50 14.62 0.79
CA ALA A 20 -16.22 14.33 0.16
C ALA A 20 -15.56 13.08 0.74
N ILE A 21 -15.95 12.63 1.94
CA ILE A 21 -15.41 11.45 2.60
C ILE A 21 -16.36 10.28 2.36
N ALA A 22 -15.85 9.18 1.81
CA ALA A 22 -16.61 7.97 1.57
C ALA A 22 -16.88 7.20 2.90
N GLN A 23 -17.61 7.80 3.82
CA GLN A 23 -17.94 7.23 5.13
C GLN A 23 -19.11 6.24 5.02
N THR A 24 -19.01 5.15 5.76
CA THR A 24 -20.10 4.17 5.91
C THR A 24 -20.83 4.42 7.24
N TYR A 25 -22.15 4.48 7.17
CA TYR A 25 -23.06 4.65 8.30
C TYR A 25 -23.84 3.37 8.55
N THR A 26 -24.05 3.07 9.82
CA THR A 26 -24.84 1.92 10.28
C THR A 26 -25.93 2.39 11.22
N ALA A 27 -27.03 1.64 11.28
CA ALA A 27 -28.12 1.86 12.21
C ALA A 27 -28.48 0.55 12.91
N SER A 28 -29.06 0.67 14.11
CA SER A 28 -29.61 -0.48 14.83
C SER A 28 -30.71 -1.17 14.00
N ARG A 29 -30.96 -2.46 14.23
CA ARG A 29 -31.96 -3.22 13.46
C ARG A 29 -33.35 -2.58 13.50
N ALA A 30 -33.78 -2.08 14.66
CA ALA A 30 -35.09 -1.46 14.84
C ALA A 30 -35.22 -0.14 14.07
N GLN A 31 -34.20 0.73 14.13
CA GLN A 31 -34.18 1.99 13.40
C GLN A 31 -34.10 1.76 11.88
N ARG A 32 -33.30 0.78 11.47
CA ARG A 32 -33.17 0.37 10.06
C ARG A 32 -34.50 -0.05 9.44
N GLN A 33 -35.32 -0.80 10.16
CA GLN A 33 -36.67 -1.20 9.71
C GLN A 33 -37.59 0.01 9.47
N ARG A 34 -37.36 1.12 10.16
CA ARG A 34 -38.05 2.40 9.97
C ARG A 34 -37.37 3.32 8.95
N GLY A 35 -36.23 2.89 8.41
CA GLY A 35 -35.37 3.70 7.55
C GLY A 35 -34.65 4.83 8.27
N GLU A 36 -34.53 4.78 9.60
CA GLU A 36 -33.87 5.83 10.39
C GLU A 36 -32.35 5.58 10.49
N TYR A 37 -31.57 6.40 9.79
CA TYR A 37 -30.10 6.38 9.87
C TYR A 37 -29.53 7.67 10.49
N GLY A 38 -30.39 8.57 10.98
CA GLY A 38 -29.98 9.87 11.52
C GLY A 38 -29.72 10.95 10.46
N PHE A 39 -30.26 10.78 9.24
CA PHE A 39 -30.24 11.79 8.18
C PHE A 39 -31.57 12.55 8.11
N LYS A 40 -31.61 13.61 7.29
CA LYS A 40 -32.78 14.50 7.11
C LYS A 40 -34.07 13.74 6.77
N ARG A 41 -33.96 12.63 6.02
CA ARG A 41 -35.10 11.79 5.62
C ARG A 41 -34.78 10.32 5.82
N GLY A 42 -35.83 9.51 5.92
CA GLY A 42 -35.72 8.06 6.03
C GLY A 42 -35.13 7.43 4.75
N VAL A 43 -34.36 6.37 4.93
CA VAL A 43 -33.64 5.64 3.88
C VAL A 43 -33.94 4.15 4.00
N ILE A 44 -34.43 3.51 2.93
CA ILE A 44 -34.66 2.05 2.91
C ILE A 44 -33.35 1.35 2.51
N GLY A 45 -32.40 1.33 3.44
CA GLY A 45 -31.04 0.85 3.22
C GLY A 45 -30.74 -0.58 3.72
N GLY A 46 -29.53 -1.04 3.40
CA GLY A 46 -28.95 -2.28 3.92
C GLY A 46 -28.41 -2.14 5.35
N GLU A 47 -27.57 -3.08 5.78
CA GLU A 47 -26.95 -3.01 7.11
C GLU A 47 -26.05 -1.78 7.29
N SER A 48 -25.35 -1.44 6.21
CA SER A 48 -24.53 -0.25 6.09
C SER A 48 -24.86 0.50 4.80
N ILE A 49 -24.84 1.83 4.88
CA ILE A 49 -25.07 2.72 3.74
C ILE A 49 -23.97 3.78 3.68
N ARG A 50 -23.74 4.31 2.48
CA ARG A 50 -23.02 5.57 2.27
C ARG A 50 -24.00 6.59 1.73
N VAL A 51 -23.96 7.79 2.29
CA VAL A 51 -24.76 8.93 1.81
C VAL A 51 -23.86 9.84 0.97
N LYS A 52 -24.30 10.16 -0.25
CA LYS A 52 -23.63 11.09 -1.17
C LYS A 52 -24.13 12.52 -0.98
N SER A 53 -25.45 12.65 -0.90
CA SER A 53 -26.13 13.91 -0.59
C SER A 53 -27.29 13.65 0.35
N GLN A 54 -27.46 14.51 1.35
CA GLN A 54 -28.59 14.41 2.27
C GLN A 54 -29.90 14.93 1.69
N ASP A 55 -29.82 15.79 0.67
CA ASP A 55 -30.97 16.35 -0.01
C ASP A 55 -30.55 16.60 -1.46
N ASN A 56 -31.08 15.79 -2.38
CA ASN A 56 -30.93 16.03 -3.80
C ASN A 56 -32.05 16.97 -4.29
N GLU A 57 -32.03 17.32 -5.58
CA GLU A 57 -33.03 18.20 -6.20
C GLU A 57 -34.47 17.65 -6.08
N LEU A 58 -34.62 16.34 -5.90
CA LEU A 58 -35.90 15.66 -5.69
C LEU A 58 -36.35 15.65 -4.23
N GLY A 59 -35.58 16.27 -3.32
CA GLY A 59 -35.85 16.22 -1.90
C GLY A 59 -35.70 14.81 -1.32
N ALA A 60 -34.80 14.00 -1.84
CA ALA A 60 -34.48 12.65 -1.36
C ALA A 60 -33.01 12.55 -0.94
N VAL A 61 -32.71 11.60 -0.05
CA VAL A 61 -31.32 11.29 0.32
C VAL A 61 -30.73 10.42 -0.78
N ASP A 62 -29.61 10.84 -1.37
CA ASP A 62 -28.85 10.02 -2.32
C ASP A 62 -27.87 9.13 -1.54
N TYR A 63 -28.08 7.82 -1.62
CA TYR A 63 -27.30 6.83 -0.88
C TYR A 63 -27.00 5.58 -1.71
N SER A 64 -26.00 4.83 -1.26
CA SER A 64 -25.60 3.53 -1.82
C SER A 64 -25.40 2.52 -0.69
N ASN A 65 -25.66 1.24 -0.96
CA ASN A 65 -25.48 0.18 0.02
C ASN A 65 -23.99 -0.24 0.08
N THR A 66 -23.40 -0.21 1.27
CA THR A 66 -21.98 -0.55 1.50
C THR A 66 -21.80 -1.80 2.35
N THR A 67 -22.85 -2.62 2.48
CA THR A 67 -22.82 -3.88 3.24
C THR A 67 -21.74 -4.85 2.74
N GLY A 68 -21.46 -4.86 1.43
CA GLY A 68 -20.36 -5.64 0.86
C GLY A 68 -19.00 -5.20 1.40
N ASP A 69 -18.70 -3.91 1.30
CA ASP A 69 -17.43 -3.32 1.72
C ASP A 69 -17.19 -3.50 3.23
N ALA A 70 -18.23 -3.26 4.05
CA ALA A 70 -18.14 -3.46 5.50
C ALA A 70 -17.83 -4.92 5.86
N LYS A 71 -18.48 -5.88 5.18
CA LYS A 71 -18.21 -7.31 5.38
C LYS A 71 -16.83 -7.72 4.91
N VAL A 72 -16.30 -7.11 3.86
CA VAL A 72 -14.91 -7.37 3.42
C VAL A 72 -13.93 -6.93 4.49
N VAL A 73 -14.08 -5.72 5.04
CA VAL A 73 -13.22 -5.22 6.12
C VAL A 73 -13.31 -6.11 7.37
N GLN A 74 -14.53 -6.51 7.74
CA GLN A 74 -14.74 -7.44 8.85
C GLN A 74 -14.03 -8.78 8.60
N ARG A 75 -14.23 -9.39 7.43
CA ARG A 75 -13.58 -10.66 7.10
C ARG A 75 -12.06 -10.56 7.09
N ILE A 76 -11.48 -9.45 6.62
CA ILE A 76 -10.03 -9.19 6.70
C ILE A 76 -9.55 -9.23 8.15
N SER A 77 -10.30 -8.60 9.07
CA SER A 77 -10.01 -8.67 10.51
C SER A 77 -10.11 -10.10 11.04
N ASP A 78 -11.13 -10.84 10.61
CA ASP A 78 -11.37 -12.23 11.03
C ASP A 78 -10.31 -13.21 10.51
N MET A 79 -9.65 -12.93 9.37
CA MET A 79 -8.56 -13.76 8.84
C MET A 79 -7.35 -13.80 9.76
N ARG A 80 -7.24 -12.88 10.72
CA ARG A 80 -6.14 -12.80 11.66
C ARG A 80 -4.73 -12.83 11.03
N VAL A 81 -4.56 -12.32 9.80
CA VAL A 81 -3.26 -12.15 9.13
C VAL A 81 -2.65 -10.76 9.34
N PRO A 82 -1.32 -10.63 9.55
CA PRO A 82 -0.68 -9.31 9.59
C PRO A 82 -0.81 -8.60 8.23
N VAL A 83 -1.25 -7.35 8.27
CA VAL A 83 -1.37 -6.49 7.08
C VAL A 83 -0.17 -5.55 7.02
N HIS A 84 0.74 -5.82 6.10
CA HIS A 84 1.84 -4.91 5.80
C HIS A 84 1.35 -3.81 4.89
N GLY A 85 1.75 -2.58 5.20
CA GLY A 85 1.43 -1.45 4.36
C GLY A 85 2.17 -1.48 3.03
N VAL A 86 1.82 -0.53 2.16
CA VAL A 86 2.61 -0.22 0.96
C VAL A 86 4.06 -0.06 1.42
N SER A 87 5.01 -0.78 0.82
CA SER A 87 6.43 -0.76 1.20
C SER A 87 7.09 0.57 0.81
N SER A 88 6.47 1.68 1.15
CA SER A 88 7.15 2.96 1.22
C SER A 88 7.88 2.93 2.55
N ALA A 89 9.21 2.94 2.50
CA ALA A 89 10.17 2.69 3.59
C ALA A 89 10.09 3.69 4.78
N VAL A 90 8.96 4.35 4.99
CA VAL A 90 8.89 5.67 5.62
C VAL A 90 7.66 5.89 6.52
N ALA A 91 6.67 5.00 6.55
CA ALA A 91 5.47 5.26 7.37
C ALA A 91 5.72 4.95 8.85
N PRO A 92 5.84 5.95 9.76
CA PRO A 92 6.30 5.74 11.13
C PRO A 92 5.15 5.62 12.13
N TYR A 93 3.91 5.44 11.66
CA TYR A 93 2.78 5.11 12.52
C TYR A 93 2.73 3.63 12.91
N SER A 94 3.60 2.78 12.34
CA SER A 94 3.85 1.45 12.89
C SER A 94 4.88 1.56 14.03
N SER A 95 4.46 2.04 15.19
CA SER A 95 5.28 2.06 16.40
C SER A 95 5.58 0.66 16.96
N TYR A 96 5.25 -0.41 16.23
CA TYR A 96 5.30 -1.78 16.74
C TYR A 96 5.91 -2.83 15.79
N SER A 97 6.36 -2.50 14.57
CA SER A 97 6.76 -3.55 13.61
C SER A 97 8.25 -3.73 13.30
N ASP A 98 9.17 -2.94 13.84
CA ASP A 98 10.60 -3.20 13.64
C ASP A 98 11.29 -3.53 14.98
N SER A 99 10.96 -4.69 15.54
CA SER A 99 11.68 -5.30 16.67
C SER A 99 13.11 -5.78 16.32
N ASN A 100 13.64 -5.40 15.16
CA ASN A 100 15.05 -5.59 14.80
C ASN A 100 15.87 -4.29 14.86
N SER A 101 15.31 -3.16 15.28
CA SER A 101 16.11 -2.00 15.70
C SER A 101 16.20 -1.96 17.22
N SER A 102 17.35 -2.38 17.75
CA SER A 102 17.73 -2.34 19.16
C SER A 102 17.96 -0.91 19.67
N SER A 103 16.92 -0.07 19.70
CA SER A 103 16.97 1.21 20.41
C SER A 103 15.69 1.43 21.22
N SER A 104 15.77 1.07 22.50
CA SER A 104 14.76 1.31 23.52
C SER A 104 14.67 2.79 23.87
N ALA A 105 13.86 3.54 23.13
CA ALA A 105 13.27 4.78 23.63
C ALA A 105 12.00 5.11 22.82
N PRO A 106 10.84 5.32 23.48
CA PRO A 106 9.71 5.93 22.79
C PRO A 106 10.12 7.32 22.32
N PRO A 107 9.83 7.73 21.07
CA PRO A 107 10.11 9.09 20.62
C PRO A 107 9.18 10.05 21.36
N SER A 108 9.65 10.51 22.52
CA SER A 108 9.07 11.66 23.19
C SER A 108 9.08 12.82 22.20
N ALA A 109 7.93 13.47 22.06
CA ALA A 109 7.65 14.60 21.18
C ALA A 109 8.42 15.87 21.62
N LYS A 110 9.75 15.79 21.70
CA LYS A 110 10.59 16.97 21.79
C LYS A 110 10.80 17.50 20.38
N HIS A 111 10.18 18.67 20.16
CA HIS A 111 10.41 19.61 19.08
C HIS A 111 11.84 19.55 18.53
N THR A 112 12.03 18.75 17.48
CA THR A 112 13.06 18.99 16.47
C THR A 112 12.36 19.69 15.33
N HIS A 113 12.19 21.01 15.49
CA HIS A 113 12.09 21.88 14.34
C HIS A 113 13.39 21.68 13.52
N ASP A 114 13.24 21.60 12.20
CA ASP A 114 14.35 21.74 11.24
C ASP A 114 15.22 20.53 10.94
N ASN A 115 14.67 19.30 10.95
CA ASN A 115 15.21 18.27 10.08
C ASN A 115 14.38 18.17 8.77
N PRO A 116 14.76 18.88 7.69
CA PRO A 116 14.01 18.93 6.43
C PRO A 116 13.92 17.56 5.73
N ASP A 117 14.69 16.57 6.19
CA ASP A 117 14.69 15.21 5.67
C ASP A 117 13.87 14.22 6.51
N SER A 118 13.10 14.70 7.49
CA SER A 118 12.17 13.83 8.21
C SER A 118 11.20 13.16 7.22
N PRO A 119 11.23 11.81 7.14
CA PRO A 119 10.60 11.10 6.04
C PRO A 119 9.06 11.09 6.23
N LEU A 120 8.56 11.44 7.41
CA LEU A 120 7.15 11.75 7.73
C LEU A 120 6.48 12.75 6.77
N ALA A 121 7.21 13.75 6.27
CA ALA A 121 6.66 14.78 5.39
C ALA A 121 6.59 14.35 3.91
N SER A 122 7.03 13.13 3.57
CA SER A 122 7.25 12.70 2.17
C SER A 122 6.15 11.81 1.59
N LEU A 123 5.23 11.28 2.41
CA LEU A 123 4.33 10.19 1.97
C LEU A 123 3.05 10.62 1.24
N SER A 124 2.69 11.91 1.21
CA SER A 124 1.42 12.31 0.56
C SER A 124 1.41 13.73 -0.03
N THR A 125 2.57 14.34 -0.27
CA THR A 125 2.60 15.68 -0.87
C THR A 125 2.51 15.65 -2.39
N ARG A 126 2.98 14.56 -3.03
CA ARG A 126 2.89 14.41 -4.49
C ARG A 126 1.52 13.88 -4.88
N PRO A 127 0.81 14.56 -5.80
CA PRO A 127 -0.42 14.00 -6.32
C PRO A 127 -0.07 12.76 -7.14
N ASP A 128 -0.84 11.69 -6.97
CA ASP A 128 -0.68 10.43 -7.68
C ASP A 128 -1.00 10.63 -9.17
N ILE A 129 0.05 10.82 -9.98
CA ILE A 129 -0.05 11.12 -11.41
C ILE A 129 -0.73 9.95 -12.15
N GLU A 130 -0.50 8.71 -11.72
CA GLU A 130 -1.06 7.51 -12.35
C GLU A 130 -2.56 7.36 -12.06
N ALA A 131 -3.04 7.97 -10.97
CA ALA A 131 -4.46 7.98 -10.62
C ALA A 131 -5.23 9.18 -11.17
N MET A 132 -4.58 10.16 -11.81
CA MET A 132 -5.28 11.29 -12.42
C MET A 132 -6.00 10.87 -13.70
N SER A 133 -7.21 11.38 -13.89
CA SER A 133 -7.84 11.36 -15.21
C SER A 133 -7.02 12.18 -16.22
N ALA A 134 -7.17 11.92 -17.51
CA ALA A 134 -6.43 12.63 -18.56
C ALA A 134 -6.64 14.15 -18.48
N ASP A 135 -7.84 14.61 -18.12
CA ASP A 135 -8.15 16.03 -17.98
C ASP A 135 -7.56 16.65 -16.71
N GLU A 136 -7.58 15.93 -15.58
CA GLU A 136 -6.88 16.35 -14.37
C GLU A 136 -5.38 16.45 -14.60
N PHE A 137 -4.81 15.50 -15.35
CA PHE A 137 -3.40 15.51 -15.73
C PHE A 137 -3.06 16.71 -16.62
N ARG A 138 -3.88 17.04 -17.63
CA ARG A 138 -3.69 18.25 -18.45
C ARG A 138 -3.72 19.53 -17.60
N ARG A 139 -4.70 19.66 -16.71
CA ARG A 139 -4.80 20.79 -15.76
C ARG A 139 -3.61 20.83 -14.80
N TYR A 140 -3.11 19.68 -14.39
CA TYR A 140 -1.91 19.56 -13.56
C TYR A 140 -0.66 20.06 -14.32
N VAL A 141 -0.48 19.63 -15.57
CA VAL A 141 0.63 20.06 -16.43
C VAL A 141 0.55 21.57 -16.72
N ALA A 142 -0.63 22.12 -17.01
CA ALA A 142 -0.82 23.56 -17.18
C ALA A 142 -0.36 24.35 -15.94
N ARG A 143 -0.77 23.92 -14.73
CA ARG A 143 -0.32 24.51 -13.46
C ARG A 143 1.17 24.34 -13.20
N LEU A 144 1.80 23.27 -13.72
CA LEU A 144 3.25 23.10 -13.65
C LEU A 144 3.97 24.09 -14.59
N HIS A 145 3.41 24.38 -15.76
CA HIS A 145 4.00 25.35 -16.68
C HIS A 145 4.06 26.76 -16.09
N GLU A 146 3.03 27.19 -15.37
CA GLU A 146 3.01 28.47 -14.64
C GLU A 146 4.15 28.58 -13.62
N ARG A 147 4.67 27.45 -13.12
CA ARG A 147 5.73 27.38 -12.11
C ARG A 147 7.15 27.33 -12.69
N ARG A 148 7.30 27.40 -14.02
CA ARG A 148 8.61 27.43 -14.69
C ARG A 148 9.54 28.55 -14.18
N PRO A 149 9.09 29.79 -13.90
CA PRO A 149 9.97 30.84 -13.38
C PRO A 149 10.53 30.49 -11.99
N ALA A 150 9.68 29.93 -11.12
CA ALA A 150 10.09 29.46 -9.80
C ALA A 150 11.10 28.31 -9.92
N PHE A 151 10.89 27.38 -10.86
CA PHE A 151 11.85 26.30 -11.12
C PHE A 151 13.21 26.81 -11.63
N ARG A 152 13.24 27.81 -12.52
CA ARG A 152 14.48 28.47 -12.94
C ARG A 152 15.23 29.09 -11.76
N SER A 153 14.51 29.77 -10.87
CA SER A 153 15.11 30.34 -9.66
C SER A 153 15.68 29.26 -8.72
N PHE A 154 15.01 28.11 -8.64
CA PHE A 154 15.47 26.96 -7.86
C PHE A 154 16.76 26.37 -8.43
N LEU A 155 16.84 26.19 -9.76
CA LEU A 155 18.05 25.72 -10.42
C LEU A 155 19.22 26.71 -10.26
N GLY A 156 18.95 28.03 -10.34
CA GLY A 156 19.97 29.05 -10.10
C GLY A 156 20.55 28.98 -8.69
N LYS A 157 19.70 28.78 -7.66
CA LYS A 157 20.14 28.56 -6.28
C LYS A 157 21.01 27.30 -6.15
N LEU A 158 20.54 26.19 -6.71
CA LEU A 158 21.22 24.90 -6.64
C LEU A 158 22.58 24.91 -7.37
N ALA A 159 22.68 25.64 -8.49
CA ALA A 159 23.94 25.89 -9.18
C ALA A 159 24.90 26.74 -8.32
N GLY A 160 24.38 27.78 -7.67
CA GLY A 160 25.15 28.62 -6.73
C GLY A 160 25.69 27.83 -5.54
N GLU A 161 24.86 26.99 -4.92
CA GLU A 161 25.26 26.11 -3.81
C GLU A 161 26.33 25.10 -4.23
N ARG A 162 26.18 24.48 -5.42
CA ARG A 162 27.21 23.57 -5.98
C ARG A 162 28.52 24.30 -6.25
N ALA A 163 28.46 25.51 -6.82
CA ALA A 163 29.67 26.31 -7.07
C ALA A 163 30.38 26.70 -5.77
N ALA A 164 29.63 27.10 -4.74
CA ALA A 164 30.16 27.41 -3.42
C ALA A 164 30.80 26.18 -2.76
N ALA A 165 30.14 25.02 -2.83
CA ALA A 165 30.70 23.77 -2.31
C ALA A 165 32.00 23.37 -3.03
N VAL A 166 32.08 23.54 -4.35
CA VAL A 166 33.30 23.27 -5.13
C VAL A 166 34.42 24.26 -4.77
N ALA A 167 34.12 25.55 -4.60
CA ALA A 167 35.09 26.56 -4.18
C ALA A 167 35.64 26.26 -2.78
N ALA A 168 34.77 25.87 -1.84
CA ALA A 168 35.15 25.44 -0.50
C ALA A 168 36.06 24.21 -0.52
N MET A 169 35.75 23.20 -1.35
CA MET A 169 36.59 22.02 -1.53
C MET A 169 37.96 22.33 -2.15
N ARG A 170 38.07 23.40 -2.95
CA ARG A 170 39.33 23.87 -3.53
C ARG A 170 40.16 24.76 -2.59
N GLY A 171 39.69 25.01 -1.36
CA GLY A 171 40.40 25.84 -0.38
C GLY A 171 40.53 27.32 -0.77
N GLN A 172 39.82 27.77 -1.81
CA GLN A 172 39.73 29.19 -2.14
C GLN A 172 38.78 29.85 -1.13
N LYS A 173 39.33 30.52 -0.12
CA LYS A 173 38.56 31.43 0.73
C LYS A 173 37.93 32.47 -0.18
N SER A 174 36.61 32.45 -0.29
CA SER A 174 35.84 33.48 -0.97
C SER A 174 35.97 34.79 -0.18
N GLU A 175 36.97 35.59 -0.51
CA GLU A 175 37.26 36.89 0.14
C GLU A 175 36.26 38.01 -0.21
N GLY A 176 35.16 37.70 -0.88
CA GLY A 176 34.08 38.64 -1.21
C GLY A 176 32.93 38.61 -0.21
N GLY A 177 33.14 39.09 1.02
CA GLY A 177 32.12 39.26 2.05
C GLY A 177 31.18 40.46 1.86
N GLN A 178 30.78 40.77 0.62
CA GLN A 178 29.77 41.79 0.35
C GLN A 178 28.49 41.13 -0.11
N ASP A 179 27.54 40.94 0.83
CA ASP A 179 26.10 40.82 0.66
C ASP A 179 25.65 40.31 -0.72
N GLY A 180 26.16 39.12 -1.06
CA GLY A 180 26.06 38.52 -2.36
C GLY A 180 24.62 38.18 -2.69
N LYS A 181 23.86 39.17 -3.19
CA LYS A 181 22.80 38.95 -4.15
C LYS A 181 23.46 38.30 -5.36
N LEU A 182 23.62 36.97 -5.30
CA LEU A 182 23.90 36.15 -6.47
C LEU A 182 22.96 36.64 -7.56
N ASN A 183 23.53 37.15 -8.65
CA ASN A 183 22.78 37.59 -9.80
C ASN A 183 21.92 36.40 -10.26
N THR A 184 20.65 36.39 -9.83
CA THR A 184 19.65 35.33 -10.07
C THR A 184 19.28 35.21 -11.54
N HIS A 185 19.91 36.01 -12.39
CA HIS A 185 19.67 36.12 -13.82
C HIS A 185 20.70 35.42 -14.69
N THR A 186 21.60 34.60 -14.14
CA THR A 186 22.37 33.69 -15.00
C THR A 186 21.37 32.81 -15.76
N PRO A 187 21.32 32.87 -17.10
CA PRO A 187 20.33 32.14 -17.87
C PRO A 187 20.61 30.65 -17.75
N VAL A 188 19.88 29.96 -16.87
CA VAL A 188 19.96 28.52 -16.73
C VAL A 188 19.28 27.89 -17.94
N ASP A 189 20.05 27.17 -18.75
CA ASP A 189 19.49 26.33 -19.81
C ASP A 189 18.73 25.14 -19.19
N LEU A 190 17.41 25.17 -19.34
CA LEU A 190 16.52 24.14 -18.84
C LEU A 190 16.75 22.79 -19.54
N TYR A 191 17.17 22.80 -20.81
CA TYR A 191 17.40 21.58 -21.55
C TYR A 191 18.65 20.86 -21.03
N ALA A 192 19.76 21.58 -20.86
CA ALA A 192 20.97 21.03 -20.24
C ALA A 192 20.73 20.53 -18.80
N ALA A 193 19.95 21.28 -18.00
CA ALA A 193 19.59 20.87 -16.65
C ALA A 193 18.75 19.57 -16.63
N ALA A 194 17.84 19.39 -17.58
CA ALA A 194 17.02 18.19 -17.69
C ALA A 194 17.82 16.94 -18.08
N GLN A 195 18.90 17.10 -18.86
CA GLN A 195 19.79 16.00 -19.26
C GLN A 195 20.76 15.59 -18.16
N THR A 196 21.11 16.50 -17.24
CA THR A 196 22.14 16.24 -16.22
C THR A 196 21.60 15.53 -14.99
N ASP A 197 20.39 15.89 -14.53
CA ASP A 197 19.84 15.34 -13.29
C ASP A 197 18.31 15.12 -13.38
N ALA A 198 17.94 13.85 -13.57
CA ALA A 198 16.55 13.41 -13.62
C ALA A 198 15.81 13.60 -12.28
N TYR A 199 16.48 13.84 -11.16
CA TYR A 199 15.84 13.95 -9.85
C TYR A 199 15.65 15.40 -9.38
N THR A 200 16.25 16.40 -10.05
CA THR A 200 16.14 17.79 -9.62
C THR A 200 14.70 18.32 -9.67
N TYR A 201 13.91 17.98 -10.70
CA TYR A 201 12.51 18.39 -10.79
C TYR A 201 11.68 17.79 -9.65
N GLN A 202 12.00 16.56 -9.24
CA GLN A 202 11.33 15.88 -8.15
C GLN A 202 11.54 16.64 -6.83
N GLN A 203 12.78 17.07 -6.56
CA GLN A 203 13.09 17.88 -5.37
C GLN A 203 12.33 19.21 -5.36
N PHE A 204 12.27 19.91 -6.49
CA PHE A 204 11.49 21.14 -6.63
C PHE A 204 10.00 20.92 -6.33
N LEU A 205 9.38 19.89 -6.93
CA LEU A 205 7.98 19.58 -6.67
C LEU A 205 7.72 19.25 -5.21
N LYS A 206 8.64 18.53 -4.55
CA LYS A 206 8.56 18.23 -3.11
C LYS A 206 8.61 19.51 -2.27
N GLN A 207 9.51 20.45 -2.61
CA GLN A 207 9.62 21.72 -1.90
C GLN A 207 8.37 22.61 -2.10
N GLU A 208 7.87 22.72 -3.33
CA GLU A 208 6.68 23.51 -3.64
C GLU A 208 5.41 22.97 -2.98
N GLN A 209 5.29 21.64 -2.90
CA GLN A 209 4.17 21.02 -2.19
C GLN A 209 4.25 21.26 -0.69
N ARG A 210 5.44 21.19 -0.09
CA ARG A 210 5.64 21.54 1.33
C ARG A 210 5.21 22.98 1.60
N LYS A 211 5.67 23.94 0.79
CA LYS A 211 5.25 25.34 0.91
C LYS A 211 3.73 25.49 0.84
N ARG A 212 3.08 24.84 -0.13
CA ARG A 212 1.61 24.85 -0.24
C ARG A 212 0.93 24.26 1.00
N VAL A 213 1.41 23.13 1.50
CA VAL A 213 0.85 22.51 2.71
C VAL A 213 1.04 23.43 3.90
N ASP A 214 2.19 24.08 4.03
CA ASP A 214 2.49 25.03 5.10
C ASP A 214 1.64 26.30 5.01
N GLU A 215 1.45 26.86 3.80
CA GLU A 215 0.57 28.00 3.52
C GLU A 215 -0.92 27.67 3.75
N GLN A 216 -1.33 26.45 3.42
CA GLN A 216 -2.71 25.97 3.55
C GLN A 216 -2.99 25.27 4.89
N ARG A 217 -2.06 25.34 5.86
CA ARG A 217 -2.24 24.75 7.19
C ARG A 217 -3.56 25.24 7.79
N GLY A 218 -4.55 24.34 7.84
CA GLY A 218 -5.88 24.60 8.41
C GLY A 218 -7.03 24.72 7.41
N GLN A 219 -6.78 24.87 6.10
CA GLN A 219 -7.84 25.01 5.10
C GLN A 219 -8.00 23.80 4.16
N VAL A 220 -6.94 23.03 3.92
CA VAL A 220 -6.99 21.90 2.97
C VAL A 220 -6.70 20.59 3.69
N LEU A 221 -7.69 19.69 3.68
CA LEU A 221 -7.54 18.33 4.17
C LEU A 221 -6.69 17.52 3.17
N VAL A 222 -5.44 17.28 3.52
CA VAL A 222 -4.57 16.36 2.77
C VAL A 222 -4.78 14.94 3.32
N SER A 223 -5.05 13.98 2.44
CA SER A 223 -5.19 12.58 2.85
C SER A 223 -3.82 12.02 3.22
N ASN A 224 -3.47 11.96 4.51
CA ASN A 224 -2.34 11.18 4.97
C ASN A 224 -2.76 9.71 5.07
N MET A 225 -2.54 8.94 4.00
CA MET A 225 -2.94 7.54 3.97
C MET A 225 -2.05 6.74 4.91
N HIS A 226 -2.64 6.06 5.88
CA HIS A 226 -1.90 5.11 6.69
C HIS A 226 -1.35 3.98 5.81
N ALA A 227 -0.16 3.46 6.11
CA ALA A 227 0.52 2.49 5.26
C ALA A 227 -0.33 1.25 4.97
N ASN A 228 -1.00 0.72 5.99
CA ASN A 228 -1.91 -0.41 5.88
C ASN A 228 -3.36 -0.02 5.55
N GLY A 229 -3.62 1.25 5.23
CA GLY A 229 -4.94 1.77 4.88
C GLY A 229 -5.97 1.78 6.01
N GLY A 230 -5.55 1.60 7.27
CA GLY A 230 -6.48 1.44 8.40
C GLY A 230 -7.23 0.11 8.38
N LEU A 231 -6.78 -0.86 7.58
CA LEU A 231 -7.43 -2.17 7.49
C LEU A 231 -7.31 -2.97 8.80
N ARG A 232 -6.17 -2.84 9.49
CA ARG A 232 -5.93 -3.57 10.74
C ARG A 232 -4.85 -2.92 11.58
N TYR A 233 -5.05 -2.89 12.90
CA TYR A 233 -4.08 -2.35 13.86
C TYR A 233 -3.44 -3.41 14.75
N SER A 234 -4.01 -4.62 14.82
CA SER A 234 -3.40 -5.72 15.55
C SER A 234 -2.29 -6.39 14.73
N HIS A 235 -1.23 -6.80 15.41
CA HIS A 235 -0.11 -7.56 14.85
C HIS A 235 -0.17 -9.02 15.34
N PRO A 236 -1.02 -9.87 14.74
CA PRO A 236 -1.06 -11.28 15.09
C PRO A 236 0.31 -11.92 14.82
N SER A 237 0.69 -12.88 15.65
CA SER A 237 1.93 -13.61 15.41
C SER A 237 1.81 -14.46 14.14
N PRO A 238 2.92 -14.78 13.45
CA PRO A 238 2.91 -15.71 12.33
C PRO A 238 2.31 -17.07 12.71
N ILE A 239 2.52 -17.52 13.95
CA ILE A 239 1.95 -18.78 14.47
C ILE A 239 0.43 -18.69 14.59
N GLU A 240 -0.09 -17.58 15.11
CA GLU A 240 -1.54 -17.35 15.20
C GLU A 240 -2.18 -17.32 13.80
N SER A 241 -1.54 -16.64 12.86
CA SER A 241 -2.02 -16.49 11.49
C SER A 241 -2.01 -17.83 10.74
N ALA A 242 -0.90 -18.56 10.79
CA ALA A 242 -0.73 -19.79 10.03
C ALA A 242 -1.50 -20.99 10.61
N ARG A 243 -1.50 -21.13 11.95
CA ARG A 243 -1.96 -22.37 12.61
C ARG A 243 -3.24 -22.22 13.43
N LEU A 244 -3.43 -21.11 14.15
CA LEU A 244 -4.60 -20.93 15.02
C LEU A 244 -5.83 -20.41 14.28
N THR A 245 -5.62 -19.69 13.19
CA THR A 245 -6.71 -19.16 12.37
C THR A 245 -7.41 -20.32 11.65
N PRO A 246 -8.74 -20.42 11.68
CA PRO A 246 -9.45 -21.44 10.91
C PRO A 246 -9.24 -21.21 9.40
N PRO A 247 -9.19 -22.28 8.58
CA PRO A 247 -9.09 -22.11 7.14
C PRO A 247 -10.40 -21.53 6.61
N LEU A 248 -10.30 -20.65 5.61
CA LEU A 248 -11.43 -19.90 5.08
C LEU A 248 -11.92 -20.50 3.76
N PRO A 249 -13.24 -20.62 3.56
CA PRO A 249 -13.75 -21.09 2.29
C PRO A 249 -13.45 -20.07 1.19
N GLY A 250 -12.93 -20.54 0.08
CA GLY A 250 -12.65 -19.75 -1.11
C GLY A 250 -12.98 -20.50 -2.39
N ARG A 251 -12.93 -19.79 -3.51
CA ARG A 251 -13.21 -20.34 -4.84
C ARG A 251 -12.05 -20.03 -5.79
N ILE A 252 -11.60 -21.04 -6.51
CA ILE A 252 -10.59 -20.86 -7.56
C ILE A 252 -11.27 -20.19 -8.75
N LEU A 253 -10.81 -18.99 -9.10
CA LEU A 253 -11.35 -18.26 -10.24
C LEU A 253 -10.70 -18.77 -11.54
N PRO A 254 -11.44 -18.77 -12.66
CA PRO A 254 -10.87 -19.12 -13.95
C PRO A 254 -9.74 -18.15 -14.29
N HIS A 255 -8.68 -18.66 -14.90
CA HIS A 255 -7.55 -17.84 -15.30
C HIS A 255 -8.00 -16.88 -16.40
N SER A 256 -7.92 -15.57 -16.14
CA SER A 256 -8.20 -14.57 -17.18
C SER A 256 -6.94 -14.39 -18.03
N PRO A 257 -6.99 -14.65 -19.35
CA PRO A 257 -5.82 -14.56 -20.22
C PRO A 257 -5.30 -13.12 -20.40
N THR A 258 -6.07 -12.10 -19.99
CA THR A 258 -5.74 -10.68 -20.18
C THR A 258 -4.69 -10.15 -19.23
N THR A 259 -4.43 -10.82 -18.09
CA THR A 259 -3.43 -10.36 -17.13
C THR A 259 -2.07 -11.00 -17.44
N ARG A 260 -1.35 -10.42 -18.42
CA ARG A 260 0.00 -10.86 -18.86
C ARG A 260 1.02 -11.05 -17.72
N ASN A 261 0.81 -10.41 -16.57
CA ASN A 261 1.67 -10.55 -15.38
C ASN A 261 1.55 -11.93 -14.69
N PHE A 262 0.49 -12.71 -14.95
CA PHE A 262 0.38 -14.09 -14.48
C PHE A 262 0.83 -15.13 -15.51
N ALA A 263 1.18 -14.74 -16.74
CA ALA A 263 1.59 -15.69 -17.77
C ALA A 263 2.95 -16.36 -17.45
N ASN A 264 3.83 -15.69 -16.71
CA ASN A 264 5.15 -16.20 -16.35
C ASN A 264 5.21 -16.90 -14.98
N ARG A 265 4.14 -16.87 -14.20
CA ARG A 265 4.07 -17.54 -12.89
C ARG A 265 2.83 -18.40 -12.87
N GLN A 266 2.96 -19.65 -12.47
CA GLN A 266 1.85 -20.60 -12.30
C GLN A 266 0.94 -20.18 -11.13
N LYS A 267 0.45 -18.94 -11.11
CA LYS A 267 -0.41 -18.41 -10.05
C LYS A 267 -1.86 -18.41 -10.52
N LYS A 268 -2.76 -18.94 -9.71
CA LYS A 268 -4.21 -18.90 -9.93
C LYS A 268 -4.87 -17.85 -9.02
N PRO A 269 -5.81 -17.05 -9.54
CA PRO A 269 -6.62 -16.17 -8.73
C PRO A 269 -7.63 -16.98 -7.90
N ILE A 270 -7.82 -16.60 -6.63
CA ILE A 270 -8.77 -17.21 -5.71
C ILE A 270 -9.63 -16.11 -5.12
N ALA A 271 -10.95 -16.28 -5.18
CA ALA A 271 -11.87 -15.46 -4.39
C ALA A 271 -11.87 -15.97 -2.94
N LEU A 272 -11.35 -15.16 -2.02
CA LEU A 272 -11.29 -15.46 -0.59
C LEU A 272 -11.78 -14.27 0.21
N ALA A 273 -12.74 -14.47 1.12
CA ALA A 273 -13.25 -13.41 1.99
C ALA A 273 -13.83 -12.16 1.29
N GLY A 274 -14.15 -12.24 -0.02
CA GLY A 274 -14.55 -11.08 -0.82
C GLY A 274 -13.37 -10.27 -1.40
N LEU A 275 -12.17 -10.80 -1.30
CA LEU A 275 -10.95 -10.33 -1.96
C LEU A 275 -10.51 -11.32 -3.03
N VAL A 276 -9.62 -10.87 -3.92
CA VAL A 276 -8.92 -11.73 -4.88
C VAL A 276 -7.51 -11.98 -4.37
N ALA A 277 -7.26 -13.22 -3.95
CA ALA A 277 -5.96 -13.73 -3.57
C ALA A 277 -5.28 -14.45 -4.73
N THR A 278 -4.01 -14.78 -4.55
CA THR A 278 -3.24 -15.59 -5.51
C THR A 278 -2.65 -16.81 -4.80
N THR A 279 -2.57 -17.93 -5.50
CA THR A 279 -1.83 -19.12 -5.04
C THR A 279 -1.02 -19.71 -6.18
N ASP A 280 0.08 -20.39 -5.85
CA ASP A 280 0.81 -21.19 -6.83
C ASP A 280 0.07 -22.51 -7.14
N MET A 281 0.15 -22.97 -8.39
CA MET A 281 -0.48 -24.20 -8.86
C MET A 281 -0.06 -25.44 -8.09
N SER A 282 1.19 -25.48 -7.61
CA SER A 282 1.72 -26.58 -6.79
C SER A 282 0.95 -26.76 -5.48
N ASN A 283 0.28 -25.71 -5.02
CA ASN A 283 -0.45 -25.72 -3.75
C ASN A 283 -1.91 -26.17 -3.91
N LEU A 284 -2.37 -26.41 -5.15
CA LEU A 284 -3.73 -26.81 -5.48
C LEU A 284 -3.76 -28.31 -5.83
N HIS A 285 -4.42 -29.13 -5.01
CA HIS A 285 -4.54 -30.56 -5.25
C HIS A 285 -5.57 -30.90 -6.33
N ASN A 286 -5.14 -30.96 -7.60
CA ASN A 286 -5.99 -31.37 -8.74
C ASN A 286 -7.35 -30.66 -8.82
N MET A 287 -7.44 -29.45 -8.26
CA MET A 287 -8.69 -28.70 -8.23
C MET A 287 -8.89 -27.93 -9.54
N ALA A 288 -10.03 -28.18 -10.18
CA ALA A 288 -10.49 -27.37 -11.30
C ALA A 288 -10.91 -25.97 -10.82
N ALA A 289 -10.81 -24.98 -11.71
CA ALA A 289 -11.36 -23.65 -11.44
C ALA A 289 -12.89 -23.72 -11.46
N THR A 290 -13.55 -22.87 -10.68
CA THR A 290 -15.00 -22.70 -10.75
C THR A 290 -15.37 -22.09 -12.09
N ASP A 291 -16.17 -22.78 -12.89
CA ASP A 291 -16.68 -22.23 -14.14
C ASP A 291 -17.89 -21.33 -13.87
N PHE A 292 -17.70 -20.02 -13.95
CA PHE A 292 -18.78 -19.03 -13.89
C PHE A 292 -19.38 -18.73 -15.27
N ALA A 293 -18.64 -19.04 -16.34
CA ALA A 293 -18.91 -18.59 -17.69
C ALA A 293 -19.61 -19.63 -18.56
N GLY A 294 -19.75 -20.88 -18.07
CA GLY A 294 -20.44 -21.98 -18.72
C GLY A 294 -21.58 -21.49 -19.61
N ALA A 295 -21.31 -21.54 -20.92
CA ALA A 295 -22.09 -20.91 -21.96
C ALA A 295 -23.54 -21.38 -21.88
N LYS A 296 -24.49 -20.45 -22.05
CA LYS A 296 -25.92 -20.73 -22.11
C LYS A 296 -26.30 -21.76 -23.20
N ASP A 297 -25.39 -22.06 -24.12
CA ASP A 297 -25.66 -22.83 -25.33
C ASP A 297 -25.32 -24.33 -25.22
N SER A 298 -24.75 -24.79 -24.09
CA SER A 298 -24.63 -26.24 -23.84
C SER A 298 -25.80 -26.71 -22.97
N THR A 299 -26.81 -27.25 -23.62
CA THR A 299 -28.07 -27.77 -23.03
C THR A 299 -27.91 -28.93 -22.04
N SER A 300 -26.69 -29.25 -21.56
CA SER A 300 -26.42 -30.43 -20.74
C SER A 300 -25.28 -30.28 -19.72
N ALA A 301 -24.48 -29.22 -19.76
CA ALA A 301 -23.43 -29.03 -18.75
C ALA A 301 -24.02 -28.33 -17.52
N ARG A 302 -24.50 -29.12 -16.55
CA ARG A 302 -24.87 -28.59 -15.23
C ARG A 302 -23.66 -27.82 -14.67
N ARG A 303 -23.84 -26.53 -14.37
CA ARG A 303 -22.84 -25.73 -13.68
C ARG A 303 -22.52 -26.38 -12.35
N ASP A 304 -21.30 -26.87 -12.19
CA ASP A 304 -20.85 -27.38 -10.91
C ASP A 304 -20.44 -26.19 -10.02
N GLU A 305 -21.40 -25.68 -9.26
CA GLU A 305 -21.17 -24.57 -8.32
C GLU A 305 -20.22 -24.94 -7.17
N LYS A 306 -19.98 -26.24 -6.97
CA LYS A 306 -19.04 -26.78 -5.97
C LYS A 306 -17.65 -27.01 -6.55
N ALA A 307 -17.50 -27.02 -7.88
CA ALA A 307 -16.18 -27.11 -8.50
C ALA A 307 -15.31 -25.91 -8.08
N GLY A 308 -14.08 -26.20 -7.70
CA GLY A 308 -13.10 -25.18 -7.29
C GLY A 308 -13.36 -24.53 -5.93
N THR A 309 -14.34 -25.02 -5.15
CA THR A 309 -14.49 -24.60 -3.75
C THR A 309 -13.51 -25.36 -2.86
N ALA A 310 -12.68 -24.65 -2.10
CA ALA A 310 -11.74 -25.24 -1.15
C ALA A 310 -11.60 -24.36 0.09
N ASN A 311 -10.99 -24.92 1.13
CA ASN A 311 -10.60 -24.16 2.30
C ASN A 311 -9.14 -23.70 2.14
N PHE A 312 -8.90 -22.41 2.30
CA PHE A 312 -7.61 -21.77 2.10
C PHE A 312 -7.11 -21.11 3.38
N ARG A 313 -5.80 -21.11 3.56
CA ARG A 313 -5.10 -20.38 4.61
C ARG A 313 -4.19 -19.35 3.96
N VAL A 314 -3.99 -18.23 4.64
CA VAL A 314 -3.02 -17.21 4.22
C VAL A 314 -1.67 -17.56 4.86
N VAL A 315 -0.61 -17.69 4.07
CA VAL A 315 0.64 -18.35 4.52
C VAL A 315 1.58 -17.42 5.29
N GLU A 316 1.79 -16.21 4.80
CA GLU A 316 2.74 -15.27 5.43
C GLU A 316 2.05 -13.99 5.84
N LYS A 317 1.54 -13.25 4.85
CA LYS A 317 1.10 -11.88 5.06
C LYS A 317 0.16 -11.39 3.98
N ALA A 318 -0.64 -10.40 4.37
CA ALA A 318 -1.35 -9.54 3.44
C ALA A 318 -0.49 -8.30 3.19
N SER A 319 -0.23 -7.95 1.93
CA SER A 319 0.45 -6.69 1.59
C SER A 319 -0.50 -5.76 0.86
N VAL A 320 -0.63 -4.53 1.35
CA VAL A 320 -1.40 -3.49 0.68
C VAL A 320 -0.52 -2.91 -0.42
N GLY A 321 -0.86 -3.14 -1.68
CA GLY A 321 -0.19 -2.49 -2.81
C GLY A 321 -0.72 -1.09 -3.06
N LYS A 322 -2.04 -0.88 -2.90
CA LYS A 322 -2.70 0.42 -3.05
C LYS A 322 -3.81 0.56 -2.02
N VAL A 323 -3.82 1.68 -1.29
CA VAL A 323 -4.87 2.01 -0.32
C VAL A 323 -6.04 2.65 -1.08
N PRO A 324 -7.31 2.38 -0.70
CA PRO A 324 -8.45 3.04 -1.32
C PRO A 324 -8.42 4.56 -1.08
N ARG A 325 -8.83 5.33 -2.09
CA ARG A 325 -9.01 6.77 -1.96
C ARG A 325 -10.36 7.06 -1.29
N VAL A 326 -10.31 7.46 -0.03
CA VAL A 326 -11.53 7.74 0.75
C VAL A 326 -12.01 9.18 0.58
N VAL A 327 -11.11 10.14 0.31
CA VAL A 327 -11.45 11.56 0.15
C VAL A 327 -11.52 11.93 -1.32
N HIS A 328 -12.55 12.68 -1.72
CA HIS A 328 -12.85 13.09 -3.11
C HIS A 328 -13.12 11.90 -4.04
N ASN A 329 -13.77 10.85 -3.54
CA ASN A 329 -14.16 9.72 -4.38
C ASN A 329 -15.38 10.08 -5.24
N HIS A 330 -15.12 10.67 -6.41
CA HIS A 330 -16.14 11.08 -7.37
C HIS A 330 -16.86 9.90 -8.05
N SER A 331 -16.31 8.68 -8.01
CA SER A 331 -16.95 7.50 -8.62
C SER A 331 -18.27 7.19 -7.91
N GLY A 332 -18.33 7.45 -6.60
CA GLY A 332 -19.51 7.24 -5.77
C GLY A 332 -20.03 5.79 -5.74
N LYS A 333 -19.33 4.83 -6.33
CA LYS A 333 -19.84 3.46 -6.53
C LYS A 333 -19.31 2.49 -5.47
N ASN A 334 -18.01 2.50 -5.14
CA ASN A 334 -17.44 1.60 -4.12
C ASN A 334 -16.36 2.30 -3.26
N THR A 335 -16.26 1.98 -1.96
CA THR A 335 -15.25 2.60 -1.06
C THR A 335 -13.88 2.00 -1.30
N LEU A 336 -13.90 0.70 -1.57
CA LEU A 336 -12.71 -0.12 -1.77
C LEU A 336 -12.23 -0.09 -3.23
N GLU A 337 -12.83 0.73 -4.09
CA GLU A 337 -12.40 0.87 -5.47
C GLU A 337 -10.96 1.41 -5.53
N GLY A 338 -10.12 0.72 -6.30
CA GLY A 338 -8.70 1.03 -6.38
C GLY A 338 -7.85 0.51 -5.21
N ALA A 339 -8.45 -0.10 -4.19
CA ALA A 339 -7.70 -0.84 -3.18
C ALA A 339 -7.11 -2.10 -3.82
N PHE A 340 -5.82 -2.32 -3.63
CA PHE A 340 -5.14 -3.53 -4.07
C PHE A 340 -4.44 -4.17 -2.88
N ILE A 341 -4.90 -5.36 -2.50
CA ILE A 341 -4.34 -6.15 -1.41
C ILE A 341 -3.86 -7.46 -2.01
N HIS A 342 -2.56 -7.70 -1.94
CA HIS A 342 -1.97 -8.96 -2.36
C HIS A 342 -2.03 -9.95 -1.20
N LEU A 343 -2.68 -11.08 -1.46
CA LEU A 343 -2.79 -12.20 -0.54
C LEU A 343 -2.19 -13.43 -1.19
N ASP A 344 -1.22 -14.04 -0.53
CA ASP A 344 -0.71 -15.36 -0.90
C ASP A 344 -1.39 -16.42 -0.03
N VAL A 345 -2.13 -17.30 -0.67
CA VAL A 345 -2.93 -18.33 0.00
C VAL A 345 -2.49 -19.72 -0.41
N VAL A 346 -2.71 -20.69 0.46
CA VAL A 346 -2.46 -22.12 0.22
C VAL A 346 -3.68 -22.91 0.66
N GLU A 347 -3.99 -23.97 -0.07
CA GLU A 347 -5.05 -24.90 0.32
C GLU A 347 -4.73 -25.53 1.69
N ALA A 348 -5.71 -25.54 2.60
CA ALA A 348 -5.51 -25.98 3.98
C ALA A 348 -4.95 -27.41 4.06
N GLY A 349 -5.45 -28.33 3.22
CA GLY A 349 -4.97 -29.70 3.15
C GLY A 349 -3.52 -29.82 2.65
N SER A 350 -3.06 -28.91 1.78
CA SER A 350 -1.66 -28.87 1.33
C SER A 350 -0.71 -28.47 2.45
N LEU A 351 -1.13 -27.48 3.25
CA LEU A 351 -0.33 -26.99 4.37
C LEU A 351 -0.22 -28.03 5.49
N GLU A 352 -1.32 -28.72 5.79
CA GLU A 352 -1.34 -29.78 6.80
C GLU A 352 -0.40 -30.92 6.40
N LYS A 353 -0.40 -31.34 5.13
CA LYS A 353 0.57 -32.34 4.63
C LYS A 353 2.01 -31.88 4.84
N MET A 354 2.36 -30.65 4.47
CA MET A 354 3.72 -30.11 4.68
C MET A 354 4.12 -30.10 6.16
N HIS A 355 3.18 -29.78 7.06
CA HIS A 355 3.47 -29.76 8.49
C HIS A 355 3.56 -31.15 9.12
N HIS A 356 2.77 -32.13 8.68
CA HIS A 356 2.89 -33.51 9.14
C HIS A 356 4.28 -34.09 8.84
N PHE A 357 4.93 -33.66 7.76
CA PHE A 357 6.32 -34.05 7.48
C PHE A 357 7.36 -33.37 8.38
N ALA A 358 7.07 -32.17 8.90
CA ALA A 358 8.03 -31.40 9.70
C ALA A 358 7.90 -31.63 11.20
N THR A 359 6.69 -31.78 11.74
CA THR A 359 6.46 -32.00 13.17
C THR A 359 5.21 -32.86 13.36
N ALA A 360 5.39 -34.12 13.79
CA ALA A 360 4.29 -35.04 14.05
C ALA A 360 3.40 -34.66 15.25
N PHE A 361 3.86 -33.71 16.08
CA PHE A 361 3.24 -33.37 17.35
C PHE A 361 2.48 -32.03 17.31
N PRO A 362 1.33 -31.91 18.00
CA PRO A 362 0.56 -30.67 18.04
C PRO A 362 1.33 -29.56 18.77
N ILE A 363 1.15 -28.29 18.36
CA ILE A 363 1.82 -27.16 19.00
C ILE A 363 1.51 -27.14 20.49
N GLY A 364 2.54 -26.94 21.31
CA GLY A 364 2.39 -26.81 22.75
C GLY A 364 2.26 -28.14 23.48
N SER A 365 2.23 -29.27 22.75
CA SER A 365 2.43 -30.57 23.38
C SER A 365 3.86 -30.68 23.94
N PRO A 366 4.07 -31.44 25.02
CA PRO A 366 5.40 -31.72 25.56
C PRO A 366 6.36 -32.24 24.49
N GLU A 367 5.87 -33.09 23.59
CA GLU A 367 6.64 -33.67 22.50
C GLU A 367 7.07 -32.59 21.49
N TYR A 368 6.16 -31.69 21.11
CA TYR A 368 6.51 -30.54 20.26
C TYR A 368 7.59 -29.68 20.90
N VAL A 369 7.48 -29.35 22.19
CA VAL A 369 8.51 -28.56 22.90
C VAL A 369 9.85 -29.30 22.94
N SER A 370 9.82 -30.62 23.14
CA SER A 370 11.02 -31.47 23.19
C SER A 370 11.79 -31.51 21.86
N THR A 371 11.11 -31.32 20.72
CA THR A 371 11.78 -31.25 19.42
C THR A 371 12.70 -30.04 19.31
N PHE A 372 12.35 -28.90 19.94
CA PHE A 372 13.19 -27.69 19.93
C PHE A 372 14.31 -27.73 20.98
N GLU A 373 14.13 -28.47 22.07
CA GLU A 373 15.17 -28.58 23.11
C GLU A 373 16.40 -29.37 22.65
N LYS A 374 16.24 -30.29 21.69
CA LYS A 374 17.35 -31.04 21.09
C LYS A 374 18.25 -30.17 20.20
N ASP A 375 17.75 -29.02 19.74
CA ASP A 375 18.50 -28.02 18.97
C ASP A 375 19.19 -26.97 19.85
N LYS A 376 19.24 -27.14 21.18
CA LYS A 376 20.20 -26.38 22.00
C LYS A 376 21.59 -26.67 21.44
N PRO A 377 22.32 -25.68 20.89
CA PRO A 377 23.68 -25.91 20.44
C PRO A 377 24.44 -26.37 21.68
N SER A 378 24.81 -27.66 21.71
CA SER A 378 25.70 -28.18 22.75
C SER A 378 26.84 -27.18 22.88
N GLY A 379 27.15 -26.72 24.09
CA GLY A 379 28.05 -25.60 24.38
C GLY A 379 29.52 -25.79 23.97
N ARG A 380 29.80 -26.52 22.89
CA ARG A 380 31.07 -26.52 22.19
C ARG A 380 31.02 -25.45 21.11
N SER A 381 31.78 -24.38 21.36
CA SER A 381 32.47 -23.55 20.36
C SER A 381 31.72 -23.35 19.04
N ARG A 382 31.19 -22.14 18.81
CA ARG A 382 30.85 -21.69 17.46
C ARG A 382 32.14 -21.71 16.62
N PRO A 383 32.30 -22.59 15.60
CA PRO A 383 33.26 -22.29 14.56
C PRO A 383 32.68 -21.09 13.80
N THR A 384 33.34 -19.94 13.94
CA THR A 384 33.24 -18.85 12.98
C THR A 384 33.70 -19.38 11.63
N GLY A 385 32.76 -19.88 10.83
CA GLY A 385 33.04 -20.31 9.46
C GLY A 385 32.26 -21.55 9.04
N PHE A 386 30.93 -21.44 8.92
CA PHE A 386 30.16 -22.37 8.07
C PHE A 386 29.07 -21.61 7.32
N LEU A 387 29.51 -21.03 6.21
CA LEU A 387 28.69 -20.61 5.08
C LEU A 387 28.85 -21.68 3.98
N VAL A 388 28.63 -22.96 4.29
CA VAL A 388 28.62 -24.06 3.30
C VAL A 388 27.64 -25.12 3.78
N GLY A 389 26.60 -25.44 2.98
CA GLY A 389 25.75 -26.61 3.20
C GLY A 389 24.25 -26.37 3.39
N ALA A 390 23.60 -25.55 2.55
CA ALA A 390 22.14 -25.56 2.37
C ALA A 390 21.76 -25.21 0.93
N GLN A 391 22.40 -25.89 -0.04
CA GLN A 391 22.21 -25.66 -1.48
C GLN A 391 21.17 -26.56 -2.16
N ASP A 392 20.55 -27.51 -1.46
CA ASP A 392 19.66 -28.51 -2.07
C ASP A 392 18.16 -28.37 -1.72
N LEU A 393 17.70 -27.16 -1.43
CA LEU A 393 16.25 -26.85 -1.43
C LEU A 393 15.83 -26.31 -2.80
N PRO A 394 14.90 -26.97 -3.54
CA PRO A 394 14.54 -26.61 -4.91
C PRO A 394 13.85 -25.23 -5.07
N LEU A 395 13.55 -24.55 -3.95
CA LEU A 395 12.94 -23.21 -3.94
C LEU A 395 13.96 -22.06 -3.93
N TYR A 396 15.25 -22.33 -3.71
CA TYR A 396 16.28 -21.27 -3.59
C TYR A 396 17.24 -21.12 -4.78
N GLN A 397 17.22 -22.05 -5.75
CA GLN A 397 18.17 -22.02 -6.88
C GLN A 397 17.83 -21.00 -7.98
N LYS A 398 16.64 -20.39 -7.99
CA LYS A 398 16.23 -19.49 -9.08
C LYS A 398 16.74 -18.05 -9.00
N LYS A 399 17.46 -17.67 -7.94
CA LYS A 399 17.85 -16.25 -7.72
C LYS A 399 19.36 -15.97 -7.76
N ARG A 400 20.21 -16.97 -8.05
CA ARG A 400 21.67 -16.79 -8.04
C ARG A 400 22.41 -16.96 -9.38
N MET A 401 21.75 -17.34 -10.47
CA MET A 401 22.45 -17.49 -11.77
C MET A 401 22.39 -16.28 -12.73
N ASN A 402 21.81 -15.14 -12.34
CA ASN A 402 21.63 -14.01 -13.27
C ASN A 402 22.28 -12.69 -12.85
N ARG A 403 23.30 -12.66 -11.98
CA ARG A 403 23.85 -11.37 -11.51
C ARG A 403 25.33 -11.08 -11.63
N ASP A 404 26.19 -12.06 -11.88
CA ASP A 404 27.62 -11.79 -11.94
C ASP A 404 28.21 -12.37 -13.22
N GLY A 405 28.38 -11.54 -14.27
CA GLY A 405 29.24 -11.89 -15.40
C GLY A 405 28.97 -11.22 -16.76
N GLU A 406 27.75 -11.26 -17.29
CA GLU A 406 27.57 -11.10 -18.75
C GLU A 406 27.13 -9.72 -19.27
N ASN A 407 26.76 -8.78 -18.39
CA ASN A 407 26.29 -7.46 -18.85
C ASN A 407 27.39 -6.38 -18.95
N ALA A 408 28.59 -6.63 -18.43
CA ALA A 408 29.69 -5.67 -18.53
C ALA A 408 30.41 -5.72 -19.89
N THR A 409 30.37 -6.86 -20.59
CA THR A 409 31.02 -7.06 -21.89
C THR A 409 30.19 -6.52 -23.06
N ARG A 410 28.85 -6.47 -22.95
CA ARG A 410 28.00 -5.95 -24.04
C ARG A 410 28.03 -4.43 -24.21
N ILE A 411 28.26 -3.66 -23.15
CA ILE A 411 28.31 -2.19 -23.24
C ILE A 411 29.64 -1.72 -23.84
N SER A 412 30.75 -2.41 -23.55
CA SER A 412 32.05 -2.11 -24.15
C SER A 412 32.14 -2.53 -25.62
N GLU A 413 31.48 -3.62 -26.03
CA GLU A 413 31.37 -4.02 -27.45
C GLU A 413 30.45 -3.09 -28.24
N MET A 414 29.33 -2.62 -27.68
CA MET A 414 28.45 -1.63 -28.35
C MET A 414 29.13 -0.27 -28.54
N MET A 415 29.99 0.16 -27.62
CA MET A 415 30.75 1.41 -27.74
C MET A 415 31.91 1.30 -28.74
N LYS A 416 32.40 0.09 -29.03
CA LYS A 416 33.42 -0.17 -30.06
C LYS A 416 32.83 -0.18 -31.48
N ALA A 417 31.58 -0.62 -31.63
CA ALA A 417 30.89 -0.65 -32.93
C ALA A 417 30.41 0.74 -33.42
N ALA A 418 30.36 1.74 -32.55
CA ALA A 418 29.91 3.11 -32.89
C ALA A 418 31.06 4.07 -33.26
N ARG A 419 32.31 3.58 -33.36
CA ARG A 419 33.50 4.37 -33.74
C ARG A 419 34.22 3.82 -34.99
N GLY A 420 33.57 2.94 -35.74
CA GLY A 420 34.02 2.46 -37.05
C GLY A 420 33.26 3.15 -38.17
#